data_AF-A0A084WDZ4-F1
#
_entry.id   AF-A0A084WDZ4-F1
#
_cell.length_a   1.000
_cell.length_b   1.000
_cell.length_c   1.000
_cell.angle_alpha   90.00
_cell.angle_beta   90.00
_cell.angle_gamma   90.00
#
_symmetry.space_group_name_H-M   'P 1'
#
loop_
_entity.id
_entity.type
_entity.pdbx_description
1 polymer ?
#
loop_
_entity_poly.entity_id
_entity_poly.type
_entity_poly.pdbx_seq_one_letter_code
_entity_poly.pdbx_strand_id
1 'polypeptide(L)'
;MARQTMLSCVVAALWLWVRLTCVDGQWIDGVSALAVDYYRARDVKSVIAFGCWNHTQRHEIFHTLTRDGRMMVQFVPDLAKVHPNPYSKGGMLIDATCESALNEMRQMGRELNKLLVGNLFWLFVENPPNDTHRTDGDLAEYLVELYNDRFHSLETMPYTNVVIGVRNPETDSWTLVELFKPYRNARLVPEVIVTGFETTCGGENLLRKSLARLSARSAARRRNLQGYSMPCGTATTSPEYFKGMDDRNDVHDLFTKANFPFIRELMYDLNFTLNMVQVDAVGYKNNSTFSGVMGKFQNRSIELGCMGCLMRTERLEVVDFMVVTLIIRSSIIFRQPPLSIVSTSSSCRSASACGCRQPKYPAPT
;
A
#
# COMPACT_ATOMS: atom_id res chain seq x y z
N MET A 1 -19.72 18.87 62.07
CA MET A 1 -20.01 19.17 60.65
C MET A 1 -18.93 19.97 59.92
N ALA A 2 -18.01 20.69 60.59
CA ALA A 2 -17.01 21.52 59.90
C ALA A 2 -15.73 20.81 59.40
N ARG A 3 -15.48 19.53 59.78
CA ARG A 3 -14.27 18.78 59.38
C ARG A 3 -14.38 18.03 58.04
N GLN A 4 -15.60 17.81 57.54
CA GLN A 4 -15.83 17.04 56.30
C GLN A 4 -15.77 17.91 55.04
N THR A 5 -16.00 19.22 55.17
CA THR A 5 -15.90 20.18 54.06
C THR A 5 -14.46 20.55 53.71
N MET A 6 -13.52 20.53 54.66
CA MET A 6 -12.10 20.78 54.34
C MET A 6 -11.44 19.65 53.54
N LEU A 7 -11.80 18.39 53.80
CA LEU A 7 -11.23 17.26 53.04
C LEU A 7 -11.69 17.27 51.57
N SER A 8 -12.92 17.70 51.30
CA SER A 8 -13.45 17.82 49.93
C SER A 8 -12.74 18.92 49.13
N CYS A 9 -12.40 20.06 49.75
CA CYS A 9 -11.65 21.12 49.08
C CYS A 9 -10.19 20.75 48.82
N VAL A 10 -9.53 20.01 49.72
CA VAL A 10 -8.14 19.59 49.52
C VAL A 10 -8.02 18.50 48.45
N VAL A 11 -8.98 17.57 48.36
CA VAL A 11 -9.01 16.57 47.29
C VAL A 11 -9.37 17.21 45.95
N ALA A 12 -10.30 18.18 45.91
CA ALA A 12 -10.60 18.94 44.70
C ALA A 12 -9.41 19.82 44.25
N ALA A 13 -8.67 20.41 45.19
CA ALA A 13 -7.47 21.18 44.91
C ALA A 13 -6.31 20.29 44.44
N LEU A 14 -6.16 19.06 44.96
CA LEU A 14 -5.20 18.07 44.47
C LEU A 14 -5.58 17.51 43.08
N TRP A 15 -6.88 17.33 42.81
CA TRP A 15 -7.36 16.99 41.47
C TRP A 15 -7.17 18.14 40.46
N LEU A 16 -7.27 19.40 40.89
CA LEU A 16 -6.92 20.56 40.06
C LEU A 16 -5.40 20.77 39.93
N TRP A 17 -4.60 20.45 40.95
CA TRP A 17 -3.15 20.58 40.90
C TRP A 17 -2.47 19.48 40.07
N VAL A 18 -3.02 18.27 40.03
CA VAL A 18 -2.55 17.21 39.12
C VAL A 18 -2.84 17.58 37.64
N ARG A 19 -3.71 18.57 37.37
CA ARG A 19 -3.94 19.13 36.04
C ARG A 19 -3.02 20.31 35.67
N LEU A 20 -2.09 20.72 36.53
CA LEU A 20 -1.37 21.99 36.38
C LEU A 20 0.15 21.84 36.54
N THR A 21 0.78 21.01 35.72
CA THR A 21 2.18 21.20 35.28
C THR A 21 2.41 20.51 33.94
N CYS A 22 2.04 21.16 32.83
CA CYS A 22 2.58 20.95 31.47
C CYS A 22 1.94 22.01 30.57
N VAL A 23 2.25 23.30 30.77
CA VAL A 23 1.77 24.31 29.82
C VAL A 23 2.83 25.40 29.69
N ASP A 24 3.74 25.16 28.75
CA ASP A 24 4.28 26.17 27.82
C ASP A 24 4.76 25.47 26.51
N GLY A 25 4.06 24.39 26.09
CA GLY A 25 4.42 23.48 24.97
C GLY A 25 3.25 22.96 24.11
N GLN A 26 2.07 23.62 24.13
CA GLN A 26 0.75 23.06 23.75
C GLN A 26 0.64 22.26 22.44
N TRP A 27 1.33 22.65 21.35
CA TRP A 27 1.22 21.91 20.09
C TRP A 27 1.90 20.55 20.17
N ILE A 28 3.14 20.51 20.66
CA ILE A 28 3.98 19.31 20.61
C ILE A 28 3.50 18.27 21.61
N ASP A 29 2.99 18.70 22.76
CA ASP A 29 2.31 17.81 23.72
C ASP A 29 1.15 17.06 23.05
N GLY A 30 0.27 17.79 22.36
CA GLY A 30 -0.86 17.21 21.64
C GLY A 30 -0.43 16.28 20.51
N VAL A 31 0.57 16.67 19.71
CA VAL A 31 1.12 15.82 18.63
C VAL A 31 1.69 14.53 19.19
N SER A 32 2.49 14.62 20.25
CA SER A 32 3.17 13.48 20.87
C SER A 32 2.15 12.50 21.45
N ALA A 33 1.14 13.01 22.16
CA ALA A 33 0.07 12.21 22.74
C ALA A 33 -0.80 11.53 21.66
N LEU A 34 -1.17 12.25 20.61
CA LEU A 34 -1.92 11.70 19.48
C LEU A 34 -1.13 10.58 18.77
N ALA A 35 0.15 10.83 18.49
CA ALA A 35 1.01 9.87 17.83
C ALA A 35 1.13 8.58 18.66
N VAL A 36 1.25 8.69 19.97
CA VAL A 36 1.25 7.53 20.88
C VAL A 36 -0.03 6.72 20.74
N ASP A 37 -1.20 7.36 20.87
CA ASP A 37 -2.48 6.66 20.81
C ASP A 37 -2.72 6.02 19.43
N TYR A 38 -2.40 6.74 18.35
CA TYR A 38 -2.58 6.26 16.97
C TYR A 38 -1.69 5.06 16.65
N TYR A 39 -0.38 5.16 16.93
CA TYR A 39 0.57 4.09 16.60
C TYR A 39 0.38 2.86 17.46
N ARG A 40 -0.02 3.02 18.73
CA ARG A 40 -0.40 1.87 19.57
C ARG A 40 -1.68 1.20 19.09
N ALA A 41 -2.68 1.97 18.67
CA ALA A 41 -3.90 1.42 18.08
C ALA A 41 -3.62 0.58 16.82
N ARG A 42 -2.59 0.94 16.04
CA ARG A 42 -2.13 0.22 14.84
C ARG A 42 -1.09 -0.88 15.11
N ASP A 43 -0.61 -1.01 16.35
CA ASP A 43 0.46 -1.95 16.75
C ASP A 43 1.78 -1.71 15.99
N VAL A 44 2.16 -0.44 15.87
CA VAL A 44 3.43 0.00 15.26
C VAL A 44 4.54 -0.03 16.31
N LYS A 45 5.71 -0.53 15.92
CA LYS A 45 6.89 -0.67 16.82
C LYS A 45 8.02 0.29 16.50
N SER A 46 8.10 0.80 15.27
CA SER A 46 9.12 1.76 14.85
C SER A 46 8.43 2.94 14.17
N VAL A 47 8.67 4.14 14.67
CA VAL A 47 8.13 5.39 14.14
C VAL A 47 9.28 6.20 13.58
N ILE A 48 9.15 6.62 12.34
CA ILE A 48 10.05 7.56 11.69
C ILE A 48 9.36 8.91 11.71
N ALA A 49 10.04 9.93 12.22
CA ALA A 49 9.50 11.27 12.36
C ALA A 49 10.24 12.22 11.41
N PHE A 50 9.48 12.93 10.57
CA PHE A 50 9.99 13.87 9.57
C PHE A 50 9.22 15.19 9.65
N GLY A 51 9.94 16.30 9.84
CA GLY A 51 9.32 17.59 10.09
C GLY A 51 10.29 18.64 10.59
N CYS A 52 9.77 19.82 10.89
CA CYS A 52 10.55 21.02 11.22
C CYS A 52 10.64 21.29 12.72
N TRP A 53 10.64 20.22 13.51
CA TRP A 53 10.79 20.30 14.96
C TRP A 53 12.21 20.66 15.36
N ASN A 54 12.32 21.58 16.32
CA ASN A 54 13.59 21.93 16.95
C ASN A 54 14.10 20.81 17.89
N HIS A 55 15.33 20.93 18.39
CA HIS A 55 15.94 19.89 19.21
C HIS A 55 15.13 19.56 20.48
N THR A 56 14.56 20.58 21.12
CA THR A 56 13.75 20.43 22.35
C THR A 56 12.46 19.66 22.06
N GLN A 57 11.76 20.02 20.98
CA GLN A 57 10.54 19.36 20.52
C GLN A 57 10.80 17.92 20.08
N ARG A 58 11.91 17.66 19.37
CA ARG A 58 12.32 16.30 19.01
C ARG A 58 12.57 15.44 20.25
N HIS A 59 13.19 16.01 21.28
CA HIS A 59 13.44 15.32 22.54
C HIS A 59 12.12 14.99 23.27
N GLU A 60 11.15 15.89 23.26
CA GLU A 60 9.83 15.70 23.85
C GLU A 60 9.01 14.62 23.15
N ILE A 61 8.97 14.67 21.80
CA ILE A 61 8.34 13.63 20.97
C ILE A 61 9.02 12.28 21.24
N PHE A 62 10.36 12.24 21.19
CA PHE A 62 11.13 11.04 21.48
C PHE A 62 10.75 10.45 22.85
N HIS A 63 10.89 11.26 23.90
CA HIS A 63 10.65 10.85 25.27
C HIS A 63 9.23 10.33 25.48
N THR A 64 8.23 10.99 24.91
CA THR A 64 6.81 10.61 25.06
C THR A 64 6.51 9.31 24.33
N LEU A 65 6.99 9.13 23.09
CA LEU A 65 6.76 7.91 22.33
C LEU A 65 7.54 6.71 22.88
N THR A 66 8.76 6.93 23.40
CA THR A 66 9.60 5.84 23.94
C THR A 66 9.37 5.55 25.43
N ARG A 67 8.55 6.35 26.13
CA ARG A 67 8.36 6.27 27.60
C ARG A 67 8.13 4.85 28.12
N ASP A 68 7.29 4.09 27.42
CA ASP A 68 6.90 2.73 27.85
C ASP A 68 7.74 1.62 27.19
N GLY A 69 8.79 1.98 26.44
CA GLY A 69 9.69 1.04 25.74
C GLY A 69 9.07 0.25 24.59
N ARG A 70 7.83 0.54 24.20
CA ARG A 70 7.09 -0.20 23.16
C ARG A 70 7.37 0.25 21.73
N MET A 71 7.88 1.47 21.56
CA MET A 71 8.12 2.08 20.25
C MET A 71 9.55 2.62 20.21
N MET A 72 10.19 2.45 19.06
CA MET A 72 11.43 3.14 18.71
C MET A 72 11.11 4.35 17.84
N VAL A 73 11.78 5.48 18.09
CA VAL A 73 11.61 6.70 17.29
C VAL A 73 12.93 7.06 16.63
N GLN A 74 12.87 7.31 15.32
CA GLN A 74 13.99 7.81 14.55
C GLN A 74 13.61 9.11 13.85
N PHE A 75 14.38 10.17 14.07
CA PHE A 75 14.25 11.42 13.31
C PHE A 75 15.18 11.33 12.11
N VAL A 76 14.65 11.63 10.93
CA VAL A 76 15.41 11.54 9.69
C VAL A 76 15.46 12.92 9.04
N PRO A 77 16.64 13.41 8.62
CA PRO A 77 16.75 14.70 7.95
C PRO A 77 16.38 14.67 6.46
N ASP A 78 16.39 13.48 5.85
CA ASP A 78 16.18 13.25 4.42
C ASP A 78 15.35 11.97 4.23
N LEU A 79 14.12 12.14 3.74
CA LEU A 79 13.17 11.04 3.61
C LEU A 79 13.61 9.99 2.55
N ALA A 80 14.48 10.36 1.60
CA ALA A 80 14.96 9.43 0.57
C ALA A 80 15.87 8.32 1.12
N LYS A 81 16.42 8.49 2.33
CA LYS A 81 17.27 7.49 2.98
C LYS A 81 16.48 6.50 3.84
N VAL A 82 15.17 6.68 3.93
CA VAL A 82 14.32 5.80 4.72
C VAL A 82 14.10 4.48 4.00
N HIS A 83 14.48 3.39 4.66
CA HIS A 83 14.26 2.03 4.19
C HIS A 83 13.38 1.32 5.22
N PRO A 84 12.05 1.34 5.06
CA PRO A 84 11.16 0.69 6.00
C PRO A 84 11.35 -0.83 5.94
N ASN A 85 11.30 -1.48 7.10
CA ASN A 85 11.38 -2.94 7.15
C ASN A 85 10.08 -3.54 6.58
N PRO A 86 10.15 -4.34 5.50
CA PRO A 86 8.95 -4.87 4.85
C PRO A 86 8.15 -5.85 5.72
N TYR A 87 8.79 -6.45 6.74
CA TYR A 87 8.17 -7.46 7.59
C TYR A 87 7.53 -6.89 8.87
N SER A 88 7.81 -5.64 9.21
CA SER A 88 7.29 -5.01 10.43
C SER A 88 6.40 -3.83 10.11
N LYS A 89 5.38 -3.60 10.94
CA LYS A 89 4.56 -2.40 10.87
C LYS A 89 5.37 -1.17 11.31
N GLY A 90 5.67 -0.30 10.36
CA GLY A 90 6.32 0.99 10.63
C GLY A 90 5.30 2.13 10.67
N GLY A 91 5.65 3.19 11.40
CA GLY A 91 4.90 4.44 11.45
C GLY A 91 5.71 5.57 10.80
N MET A 92 5.03 6.50 10.16
CA MET A 92 5.64 7.70 9.58
C MET A 92 4.88 8.93 10.09
N LEU A 93 5.50 9.67 11.01
CA LEU A 93 4.95 10.90 11.60
C LEU A 93 5.48 12.10 10.81
N ILE A 94 4.57 12.88 10.23
CA ILE A 94 4.91 14.00 9.38
C ILE A 94 4.28 15.29 9.91
N ASP A 95 5.11 16.31 10.05
CA ASP A 95 4.65 17.66 10.33
C ASP A 95 4.12 18.32 9.04
N ALA A 96 2.81 18.38 8.90
CA ALA A 96 2.17 19.00 7.74
C ALA A 96 2.15 20.53 7.82
N THR A 97 2.43 21.11 9.00
CA THR A 97 2.56 22.57 9.13
C THR A 97 3.86 23.08 8.52
N CYS A 98 4.82 22.19 8.27
CA CYS A 98 6.08 22.57 7.66
C CYS A 98 6.06 22.47 6.12
N GLU A 99 6.02 23.63 5.45
CA GLU A 99 6.05 23.70 3.99
C GLU A 99 7.33 23.12 3.38
N SER A 100 8.50 23.27 4.02
CA SER A 100 9.74 22.71 3.47
C SER A 100 9.71 21.18 3.43
N ALA A 101 9.14 20.54 4.45
CA ALA A 101 8.97 19.09 4.50
C ALA A 101 8.02 18.61 3.38
N LEU A 102 6.89 19.29 3.19
CA LEU A 102 5.94 18.98 2.11
C LEU A 102 6.54 19.21 0.71
N ASN A 103 7.35 20.25 0.54
CA ASN A 103 8.04 20.54 -0.71
C ASN A 103 9.09 19.46 -1.04
N GLU A 104 9.85 19.00 -0.06
CA GLU A 104 10.79 17.88 -0.24
C GLU A 104 10.06 16.60 -0.67
N MET A 105 8.96 16.27 0.00
CA MET A 105 8.11 15.13 -0.37
C MET A 105 7.59 15.24 -1.82
N ARG A 106 7.17 16.44 -2.23
CA ARG A 106 6.72 16.70 -3.61
C ARG A 106 7.84 16.49 -4.62
N GLN A 107 9.08 16.88 -4.29
CA GLN A 107 10.25 16.71 -5.16
C GLN A 107 10.68 15.25 -5.29
N MET A 108 10.50 14.43 -4.26
CA MET A 108 10.86 13.00 -4.30
C MET A 108 10.07 12.19 -5.34
N GLY A 109 8.81 12.58 -5.60
CA GLY A 109 7.94 11.97 -6.60
C GLY A 109 7.90 10.44 -6.54
N ARG A 110 8.64 9.79 -7.45
CA ARG A 110 8.65 8.32 -7.61
C ARG A 110 9.16 7.57 -6.38
N GLU A 111 10.19 8.08 -5.71
CA GLU A 111 10.75 7.40 -4.52
C GLU A 111 9.76 7.45 -3.35
N LEU A 112 9.01 8.53 -3.22
CA LEU A 112 7.93 8.62 -2.23
C LEU A 112 6.80 7.64 -2.54
N ASN A 113 6.43 7.46 -3.82
CA ASN A 113 5.42 6.46 -4.20
C ASN A 113 5.83 5.04 -3.82
N LYS A 114 7.13 4.69 -3.89
CA LYS A 114 7.62 3.39 -3.39
C LYS A 114 7.44 3.24 -1.88
N LEU A 115 7.64 4.30 -1.12
CA LEU A 115 7.43 4.29 0.34
C LEU A 115 5.95 4.17 0.70
N LEU A 116 5.06 4.83 -0.06
CA LEU A 116 3.61 4.77 0.16
C LEU A 116 3.03 3.36 -0.08
N VAL A 117 3.62 2.60 -1.01
CA VAL A 117 3.29 1.18 -1.27
C VAL A 117 3.73 0.26 -0.13
N GLY A 118 4.66 0.70 0.72
CA GLY A 118 5.19 -0.08 1.83
C GLY A 118 4.20 -0.29 2.98
N ASN A 119 4.58 -1.15 3.93
CA ASN A 119 3.81 -1.42 5.14
C ASN A 119 4.01 -0.32 6.21
N LEU A 120 3.68 0.91 5.83
CA LEU A 120 3.82 2.11 6.65
C LEU A 120 2.45 2.72 6.98
N PHE A 121 2.26 3.07 8.24
CA PHE A 121 1.12 3.86 8.72
C PHE A 121 1.54 5.32 8.80
N TRP A 122 0.98 6.15 7.92
CA TRP A 122 1.32 7.57 7.84
C TRP A 122 0.36 8.38 8.70
N LEU A 123 0.91 9.30 9.49
CA LEU A 123 0.19 10.29 10.26
C LEU A 123 0.76 11.67 9.94
N PHE A 124 0.02 12.44 9.15
CA PHE A 124 0.27 13.85 8.90
C PHE A 124 -0.43 14.66 9.96
N VAL A 125 0.25 15.61 10.57
CA VAL A 125 -0.29 16.40 11.67
C VAL A 125 -0.33 17.86 11.28
N GLU A 126 -1.53 18.46 11.31
CA GLU A 126 -1.78 19.81 10.81
C GLU A 126 -2.46 20.68 11.88
N ASN A 127 -2.06 21.96 11.90
CA ASN A 127 -2.57 22.97 12.81
C ASN A 127 -3.14 24.14 11.97
N PRO A 128 -4.42 24.06 11.54
CA PRO A 128 -5.01 25.10 10.73
C PRO A 128 -5.15 26.41 11.54
N PRO A 129 -5.07 27.59 10.89
CA PRO A 129 -5.26 28.87 11.57
C PRO A 129 -6.70 29.02 12.10
N ASN A 130 -6.85 29.70 13.24
CA ASN A 130 -8.09 29.84 14.01
C ASN A 130 -9.30 30.41 13.24
N ASP A 131 -9.11 31.02 12.06
CA ASP A 131 -10.15 31.76 11.33
C ASP A 131 -11.14 30.85 10.57
N THR A 132 -10.96 29.54 10.63
CA THR A 132 -11.87 28.57 10.00
C THR A 132 -12.85 28.01 11.01
N HIS A 133 -13.88 28.78 11.39
CA HIS A 133 -15.12 28.21 11.94
C HIS A 133 -15.75 27.31 10.86
N ARG A 134 -15.33 26.05 10.81
CA ARG A 134 -15.77 25.09 9.81
C ARG A 134 -16.41 23.91 10.51
N THR A 135 -17.58 23.53 10.03
CA THR A 135 -18.23 22.30 10.50
C THR A 135 -17.40 21.08 10.08
N ASP A 136 -17.61 19.94 10.74
CA ASP A 136 -16.86 18.69 10.44
C ASP A 136 -16.90 18.30 8.95
N GLY A 137 -17.98 18.63 8.24
CA GLY A 137 -18.12 18.40 6.79
C GLY A 137 -17.24 19.33 5.95
N ASP A 138 -17.19 20.61 6.30
CA ASP A 138 -16.41 21.64 5.58
C ASP A 138 -14.90 21.43 5.75
N LEU A 139 -14.48 20.91 6.91
CA LEU A 139 -13.08 20.55 7.17
C LEU A 139 -12.61 19.42 6.25
N ALA A 140 -13.42 18.36 6.08
CA ALA A 140 -13.06 17.25 5.21
C ALA A 140 -12.94 17.69 3.74
N GLU A 141 -13.84 18.56 3.27
CA GLU A 141 -13.81 19.08 1.90
C GLU A 141 -12.58 19.97 1.66
N TYR A 142 -12.28 20.88 2.59
CA TYR A 142 -11.07 21.71 2.52
C TYR A 142 -9.79 20.89 2.50
N LEU A 143 -9.68 19.86 3.36
CA LEU A 143 -8.51 18.99 3.37
C LEU A 143 -8.35 18.26 2.05
N VAL A 144 -9.46 17.82 1.43
CA VAL A 144 -9.42 17.24 0.09
C VAL A 144 -8.88 18.26 -0.90
N GLU A 145 -9.34 19.51 -0.92
CA GLU A 145 -8.83 20.50 -1.87
C GLU A 145 -7.35 20.77 -1.68
N LEU A 146 -6.92 21.00 -0.44
CA LEU A 146 -5.54 21.27 -0.08
C LEU A 146 -4.61 20.11 -0.46
N TYR A 147 -5.00 18.88 -0.11
CA TYR A 147 -4.18 17.70 -0.35
C TYR A 147 -4.35 17.11 -1.73
N ASN A 148 -5.43 17.39 -2.45
CA ASN A 148 -5.60 16.90 -3.81
C ASN A 148 -4.58 17.58 -4.75
N ASP A 149 -4.25 18.85 -4.52
CA ASP A 149 -3.12 19.50 -5.21
C ASP A 149 -1.76 18.93 -4.72
N ARG A 150 -1.54 18.94 -3.39
CA ARG A 150 -0.26 18.49 -2.80
C ARG A 150 0.09 17.03 -3.14
N PHE A 151 -0.92 16.15 -3.17
CA PHE A 151 -0.78 14.72 -3.41
C PHE A 151 -1.25 14.31 -4.82
N HIS A 152 -1.42 15.25 -5.76
CA HIS A 152 -1.84 14.93 -7.11
C HIS A 152 -0.95 13.87 -7.76
N SER A 153 0.38 13.99 -7.60
CA SER A 153 1.38 13.06 -8.14
C SER A 153 1.60 11.79 -7.30
N LEU A 154 1.01 11.72 -6.09
CA LEU A 154 1.24 10.62 -5.17
C LEU A 154 0.26 9.47 -5.38
N GLU A 155 0.78 8.25 -5.26
CA GLU A 155 0.05 6.99 -5.42
C GLU A 155 -0.54 6.54 -4.06
N THR A 156 -1.44 7.33 -3.48
CA THR A 156 -2.17 6.99 -2.24
C THR A 156 -3.28 5.97 -2.49
N MET A 157 -2.91 4.78 -2.95
CA MET A 157 -3.82 3.72 -3.40
C MET A 157 -4.73 3.18 -2.27
N PRO A 158 -5.80 2.43 -2.57
CA PRO A 158 -6.80 2.00 -1.58
C PRO A 158 -6.30 1.08 -0.46
N TYR A 159 -5.06 0.60 -0.47
CA TYR A 159 -4.46 -0.15 0.64
C TYR A 159 -3.48 0.70 1.47
N THR A 160 -3.14 1.90 1.00
CA THR A 160 -2.26 2.82 1.73
C THR A 160 -3.02 3.37 2.94
N ASN A 161 -2.28 3.56 4.04
CA ASN A 161 -2.82 4.05 5.31
C ASN A 161 -2.30 5.47 5.54
N VAL A 162 -2.86 6.43 4.82
CA VAL A 162 -2.53 7.86 4.97
C VAL A 162 -3.61 8.52 5.81
N VAL A 163 -3.23 8.97 7.01
CA VAL A 163 -4.14 9.67 7.93
C VAL A 163 -3.63 11.08 8.16
N ILE A 164 -4.56 12.03 8.16
CA ILE A 164 -4.33 13.42 8.56
C ILE A 164 -5.03 13.64 9.90
N GLY A 165 -4.27 14.11 10.89
CA GLY A 165 -4.77 14.61 12.14
C GLY A 165 -4.79 16.12 12.14
N VAL A 166 -5.98 16.70 12.25
CA VAL A 166 -6.19 18.14 12.32
C VAL A 166 -6.57 18.51 13.73
N ARG A 167 -5.85 19.47 14.32
CA ARG A 167 -6.16 19.99 15.65
C ARG A 167 -7.25 21.05 15.58
N ASN A 168 -8.23 20.94 16.46
CA ASN A 168 -9.15 22.03 16.77
C ASN A 168 -8.55 22.88 17.91
N PRO A 169 -8.19 24.15 17.65
CA PRO A 169 -7.57 25.00 18.66
C PRO A 169 -8.51 25.42 19.80
N GLU A 170 -9.83 25.39 19.59
CA GLU A 170 -10.80 25.83 20.60
C GLU A 170 -11.01 24.76 21.68
N THR A 171 -11.09 23.50 21.28
CA THR A 171 -11.38 22.35 22.15
C THR A 171 -10.15 21.50 22.48
N ASP A 172 -9.00 21.81 21.87
CA ASP A 172 -7.78 20.99 21.92
C ASP A 172 -8.00 19.52 21.51
N SER A 173 -9.01 19.30 20.68
CA SER A 173 -9.41 17.97 20.22
C SER A 173 -8.92 17.72 18.78
N TRP A 174 -8.76 16.46 18.41
CA TRP A 174 -8.26 16.07 17.10
C TRP A 174 -9.36 15.48 16.22
N THR A 175 -9.34 15.83 14.95
CA THR A 175 -10.12 15.16 13.92
C THR A 175 -9.17 14.36 13.04
N LEU A 176 -9.42 13.05 12.93
CA LEU A 176 -8.61 12.13 12.12
C LEU A 176 -9.37 11.75 10.86
N VAL A 177 -8.74 11.98 9.71
CA VAL A 177 -9.29 11.67 8.38
C VAL A 177 -8.30 10.80 7.62
N GLU A 178 -8.76 9.65 7.14
CA GLU A 178 -7.99 8.80 6.25
C GLU A 178 -8.22 9.23 4.80
N LEU A 179 -7.15 9.34 4.01
CA LEU A 179 -7.20 9.73 2.61
C LEU A 179 -6.71 8.60 1.72
N PHE A 180 -7.42 8.36 0.62
CA PHE A 180 -6.97 7.45 -0.44
C PHE A 180 -7.51 7.86 -1.81
N LYS A 181 -6.90 7.34 -2.87
CA LYS A 181 -7.37 7.41 -4.24
C LYS A 181 -7.87 6.03 -4.68
N PRO A 182 -9.09 5.93 -5.24
CA PRO A 182 -9.56 4.69 -5.86
C PRO A 182 -8.62 4.18 -6.97
N TYR A 183 -8.16 5.07 -7.85
CA TYR A 183 -7.23 4.79 -8.95
C TYR A 183 -6.19 5.93 -9.08
N ARG A 184 -5.11 5.72 -9.85
CA ARG A 184 -3.92 6.59 -9.89
C ARG A 184 -4.22 8.10 -10.02
N ASN A 185 -5.11 8.47 -10.92
CA ASN A 185 -5.46 9.86 -11.24
C ASN A 185 -6.81 10.29 -10.64
N ALA A 186 -7.34 9.54 -9.67
CA ALA A 186 -8.58 9.90 -9.00
C ALA A 186 -8.39 11.10 -8.07
N ARG A 187 -9.48 11.82 -7.81
CA ARG A 187 -9.54 12.76 -6.69
C ARG A 187 -9.39 11.98 -5.37
N LEU A 188 -8.75 12.59 -4.38
CA LEU A 188 -8.69 12.02 -3.03
C LEU A 188 -10.10 11.85 -2.45
N VAL A 189 -10.33 10.70 -1.82
CA VAL A 189 -11.54 10.37 -1.09
C VAL A 189 -11.21 10.46 0.41
N PRO A 190 -11.90 11.34 1.16
CA PRO A 190 -11.72 11.45 2.59
C PRO A 190 -12.64 10.47 3.33
N GLU A 191 -12.13 9.84 4.38
CA GLU A 191 -12.91 9.06 5.32
C GLU A 191 -12.60 9.44 6.76
N VAL A 192 -13.59 10.01 7.44
CA VAL A 192 -13.46 10.39 8.84
C VAL A 192 -13.36 9.13 9.72
N ILE A 193 -12.27 9.04 10.49
CA ILE A 193 -12.04 8.01 11.51
C ILE A 193 -12.75 8.41 12.81
N VAL A 194 -12.49 9.62 13.29
CA VAL A 194 -13.03 10.19 14.53
C VAL A 194 -12.97 11.71 14.47
N THR A 195 -13.96 12.38 15.06
CA THR A 195 -13.99 13.82 15.31
C THR A 195 -13.98 14.09 16.81
N GLY A 196 -13.42 15.21 17.23
CA GLY A 196 -13.38 15.59 18.65
C GLY A 196 -12.58 14.63 19.54
N PHE A 197 -11.51 14.02 19.02
CA PHE A 197 -10.69 13.08 19.78
C PHE A 197 -9.80 13.81 20.78
N GLU A 198 -10.05 13.58 22.07
CA GLU A 198 -9.19 14.05 23.15
C GLU A 198 -8.16 12.98 23.52
N THR A 199 -6.88 13.37 23.57
CA THR A 199 -5.79 12.50 23.99
C THR A 199 -5.86 12.27 25.51
N THR A 200 -6.27 11.08 25.90
CA THR A 200 -6.47 10.69 27.31
C THR A 200 -5.76 9.39 27.62
N CYS A 201 -5.58 9.06 28.90
CA CYS A 201 -5.04 7.77 29.31
C CYS A 201 -5.90 6.61 28.76
N GLY A 202 -5.39 5.90 27.74
CA GLY A 202 -6.09 4.80 27.08
C GLY A 202 -6.81 5.17 25.78
N GLY A 203 -6.54 6.35 25.20
CA GLY A 203 -7.07 6.78 23.90
C GLY A 203 -6.83 5.78 22.77
N GLU A 204 -5.74 4.99 22.85
CA GLU A 204 -5.45 3.86 21.95
C GLU A 204 -6.64 2.90 21.74
N ASN A 205 -7.43 2.62 22.77
CA ASN A 205 -8.55 1.66 22.69
C ASN A 205 -9.73 2.25 21.94
N LEU A 206 -9.98 3.55 22.12
CA LEU A 206 -11.02 4.28 21.41
C LEU A 206 -10.65 4.42 19.92
N LEU A 207 -9.39 4.76 19.62
CA LEU A 207 -8.90 4.77 18.24
C LEU A 207 -8.94 3.39 17.61
N ARG A 208 -8.53 2.33 18.31
CA ARG A 208 -8.60 0.95 17.79
C ARG A 208 -10.02 0.56 17.40
N LYS A 209 -11.02 0.88 18.23
CA LYS A 209 -12.43 0.65 17.90
C LYS A 209 -12.90 1.47 16.70
N SER A 210 -12.49 2.74 16.60
CA SER A 210 -12.88 3.61 15.49
C SER A 210 -12.24 3.19 14.16
N LEU A 211 -10.97 2.78 14.18
CA LEU A 211 -10.26 2.21 13.03
C LEU A 211 -10.86 0.89 12.57
N ALA A 212 -11.26 0.00 13.50
CA ALA A 212 -11.93 -1.25 13.17
C ALA A 212 -13.29 -1.01 12.50
N ARG A 213 -14.08 -0.06 13.02
CA ARG A 213 -15.35 0.36 12.41
C ARG A 213 -15.13 0.97 11.03
N LEU A 214 -14.10 1.79 10.86
CA LEU A 214 -13.76 2.37 9.57
C LEU A 214 -13.43 1.28 8.56
N SER A 215 -12.55 0.35 8.89
CA SER A 215 -12.15 -0.75 8.01
C SER A 215 -13.35 -1.55 7.49
N ALA A 216 -14.31 -1.88 8.36
CA ALA A 216 -15.53 -2.58 7.97
C ALA A 216 -16.41 -1.75 7.01
N ARG A 217 -16.54 -0.44 7.25
CA ARG A 217 -17.34 0.48 6.43
C ARG A 217 -16.66 0.80 5.08
N SER A 218 -15.34 0.98 5.08
CA SER A 218 -14.56 1.44 3.94
C SER A 218 -14.19 0.31 2.98
N ALA A 219 -14.24 -0.95 3.41
CA ALA A 219 -13.90 -2.10 2.57
C ALA A 219 -14.63 -2.11 1.22
N ALA A 220 -15.93 -1.83 1.19
CA ALA A 220 -16.71 -1.77 -0.04
C ALA A 220 -16.31 -0.57 -0.93
N ARG A 221 -16.02 0.58 -0.32
CA ARG A 221 -15.59 1.79 -1.05
C ARG A 221 -14.20 1.64 -1.66
N ARG A 222 -13.27 1.05 -0.90
CA ARG A 222 -11.89 0.77 -1.33
C ARG A 222 -11.80 -0.29 -2.42
N ARG A 223 -12.79 -1.20 -2.50
CA ARG A 223 -12.93 -2.16 -3.59
C ARG A 223 -13.49 -1.55 -4.87
N ASN A 224 -14.22 -0.43 -4.80
CA ASN A 224 -14.88 0.16 -5.95
C ASN A 224 -13.98 1.17 -6.68
N LEU A 225 -13.52 0.81 -7.87
CA LEU A 225 -12.71 1.65 -8.76
C LEU A 225 -13.54 2.59 -9.66
N GLN A 226 -14.83 2.73 -9.37
CA GLN A 226 -15.73 3.74 -9.96
C GLN A 226 -15.84 3.67 -11.50
N GLY A 227 -15.74 2.48 -12.08
CA GLY A 227 -15.81 2.27 -13.52
C GLY A 227 -14.55 2.69 -14.29
N TYR A 228 -13.44 2.93 -13.59
CA TYR A 228 -12.17 3.38 -14.19
C TYR A 228 -11.77 2.51 -15.38
N SER A 229 -11.45 3.17 -16.51
CA SER A 229 -11.00 2.51 -17.73
C SER A 229 -9.52 2.18 -17.63
N MET A 230 -9.22 1.05 -16.98
CA MET A 230 -7.87 0.62 -16.65
C MET A 230 -7.08 0.26 -17.92
N PRO A 231 -5.95 0.91 -18.19
CA PRO A 231 -5.12 0.60 -19.35
C PRO A 231 -4.46 -0.76 -19.14
N CYS A 232 -4.79 -1.70 -20.02
CA CYS A 232 -4.38 -3.08 -19.90
C CYS A 232 -3.58 -3.56 -21.10
N GLY A 233 -2.44 -4.20 -20.88
CA GLY A 233 -1.65 -4.79 -21.96
C GLY A 233 -1.98 -6.25 -22.19
N THR A 234 -2.09 -6.67 -23.45
CA THR A 234 -2.18 -8.08 -23.82
C THR A 234 -1.25 -8.41 -24.98
N ALA A 235 -0.70 -9.62 -24.99
CA ALA A 235 0.16 -10.09 -26.07
C ALA A 235 -0.54 -11.17 -26.90
N THR A 236 -0.60 -10.94 -28.20
CA THR A 236 -1.22 -11.81 -29.19
C THR A 236 -0.19 -12.12 -30.27
N THR A 237 0.21 -13.38 -30.38
CA THR A 237 1.26 -13.81 -31.31
C THR A 237 0.77 -13.90 -32.75
N SER A 238 -0.53 -14.09 -32.96
CA SER A 238 -1.13 -14.18 -34.30
C SER A 238 -2.35 -13.27 -34.39
N PRO A 239 -2.14 -11.94 -34.55
CA PRO A 239 -3.22 -10.95 -34.54
C PRO A 239 -4.30 -11.21 -35.60
N GLU A 240 -3.96 -11.85 -36.71
CA GLU A 240 -4.87 -12.21 -37.81
C GLU A 240 -5.96 -13.22 -37.41
N TYR A 241 -5.71 -14.05 -36.39
CA TYR A 241 -6.70 -15.02 -35.86
C TYR A 241 -7.43 -14.50 -34.61
N PHE A 242 -7.11 -13.29 -34.14
CA PHE A 242 -7.67 -12.75 -32.92
C PHE A 242 -9.07 -12.17 -33.15
N LYS A 243 -10.10 -12.93 -32.76
CA LYS A 243 -11.51 -12.52 -32.83
C LYS A 243 -12.05 -11.92 -31.52
N GLY A 244 -11.19 -11.79 -30.52
CA GLY A 244 -11.54 -11.32 -29.18
C GLY A 244 -11.05 -12.26 -28.09
N MET A 245 -11.05 -11.76 -26.86
CA MET A 245 -10.49 -12.48 -25.73
C MET A 245 -11.41 -13.59 -25.18
N ASP A 246 -12.70 -13.52 -25.51
CA ASP A 246 -13.70 -14.52 -25.15
C ASP A 246 -13.82 -15.67 -26.17
N ASP A 247 -13.19 -15.56 -27.34
CA ASP A 247 -13.22 -16.63 -28.34
C ASP A 247 -12.31 -17.80 -27.95
N ARG A 248 -12.92 -18.93 -27.61
CA ARG A 248 -12.25 -20.17 -27.20
C ARG A 248 -12.18 -21.23 -28.31
N ASN A 249 -12.74 -20.94 -29.49
CA ASN A 249 -12.76 -21.91 -30.59
C ASN A 249 -11.42 -21.97 -31.34
N ASP A 250 -10.58 -20.97 -31.15
CA ASP A 250 -9.27 -20.87 -31.76
C ASP A 250 -8.15 -21.33 -30.81
N VAL A 251 -7.16 -22.05 -31.36
CA VAL A 251 -6.02 -22.60 -30.62
C VAL A 251 -4.89 -21.59 -30.40
N HIS A 252 -4.92 -20.45 -31.09
CA HIS A 252 -3.88 -19.43 -30.99
C HIS A 252 -4.07 -18.60 -29.72
N ASP A 253 -2.95 -18.21 -29.10
CA ASP A 253 -2.90 -17.39 -27.89
C ASP A 253 -3.76 -17.91 -26.72
N LEU A 254 -3.91 -19.24 -26.65
CA LEU A 254 -4.69 -19.92 -25.61
C LEU A 254 -4.27 -19.51 -24.19
N PHE A 255 -2.97 -19.28 -23.97
CA PHE A 255 -2.46 -18.88 -22.66
C PHE A 255 -2.91 -17.48 -22.25
N THR A 256 -2.96 -16.54 -23.20
CA THR A 256 -3.48 -15.19 -22.97
C THR A 256 -4.98 -15.25 -22.70
N LYS A 257 -5.74 -15.93 -23.58
CA LYS A 257 -7.20 -16.07 -23.49
C LYS A 257 -7.66 -16.83 -22.23
N ALA A 258 -6.91 -17.84 -21.78
CA ALA A 258 -7.25 -18.64 -20.60
C ALA A 258 -7.23 -17.83 -19.29
N ASN A 259 -6.43 -16.75 -19.22
CA ASN A 259 -6.36 -15.92 -18.01
C ASN A 259 -7.42 -14.81 -17.98
N PHE A 260 -8.00 -14.46 -19.13
CA PHE A 260 -8.98 -13.38 -19.22
C PHE A 260 -10.25 -13.56 -18.37
N PRO A 261 -10.81 -14.78 -18.19
CA PRO A 261 -11.93 -14.97 -17.28
C PRO A 261 -11.64 -14.47 -15.86
N PHE A 262 -10.43 -14.64 -15.33
CA PHE A 262 -10.05 -14.11 -14.01
C PHE A 262 -10.07 -12.59 -13.99
N ILE A 263 -9.58 -11.95 -15.06
CA ILE A 263 -9.62 -10.49 -15.19
C ILE A 263 -11.07 -10.00 -15.24
N ARG A 264 -11.95 -10.71 -15.94
CA ARG A 264 -13.38 -10.37 -15.99
C ARG A 264 -14.04 -10.46 -14.62
N GLU A 265 -13.74 -11.49 -13.82
CA GLU A 265 -14.23 -11.55 -12.43
C GLU A 265 -13.70 -10.37 -11.61
N LEU A 266 -12.42 -10.00 -11.75
CA LEU A 266 -11.85 -8.82 -11.10
C LEU A 266 -12.54 -7.52 -11.53
N MET A 267 -12.91 -7.39 -12.80
CA MET A 267 -13.66 -6.22 -13.30
C MET A 267 -15.01 -6.08 -12.60
N TYR A 268 -15.72 -7.20 -12.40
CA TYR A 268 -17.00 -7.21 -11.67
C TYR A 268 -16.81 -6.89 -10.18
N ASP A 269 -15.83 -7.53 -9.53
CA ASP A 269 -15.57 -7.36 -8.09
C ASP A 269 -15.08 -5.97 -7.72
N LEU A 270 -14.22 -5.38 -8.57
CA LEU A 270 -13.60 -4.08 -8.33
C LEU A 270 -14.26 -2.92 -9.08
N ASN A 271 -15.29 -3.19 -9.88
CA ASN A 271 -16.01 -2.21 -10.69
C ASN A 271 -15.08 -1.33 -11.54
N PHE A 272 -14.36 -1.93 -12.48
CA PHE A 272 -13.54 -1.22 -13.47
C PHE A 272 -13.75 -1.78 -14.88
N THR A 273 -13.39 -0.98 -15.89
CA THR A 273 -13.47 -1.37 -17.30
C THR A 273 -12.06 -1.49 -17.90
N LEU A 274 -11.90 -2.19 -19.01
CA LEU A 274 -10.61 -2.41 -19.65
C LEU A 274 -10.43 -1.53 -20.88
N ASN A 275 -9.31 -0.81 -20.93
CA ASN A 275 -8.78 -0.24 -22.17
C ASN A 275 -7.61 -1.11 -22.64
N MET A 276 -7.90 -2.08 -23.52
CA MET A 276 -6.92 -3.08 -23.94
C MET A 276 -6.00 -2.55 -25.04
N VAL A 277 -4.70 -2.67 -24.80
CA VAL A 277 -3.62 -2.44 -25.76
C VAL A 277 -3.03 -3.78 -26.15
N GLN A 278 -3.22 -4.15 -27.41
CA GLN A 278 -2.66 -5.36 -27.99
C GLN A 278 -1.24 -5.10 -28.51
N VAL A 279 -0.33 -6.01 -28.23
CA VAL A 279 1.04 -6.03 -28.77
C VAL A 279 1.40 -7.44 -29.22
N ASP A 280 2.42 -7.57 -30.06
CA ASP A 280 2.77 -8.86 -30.67
C ASP A 280 3.57 -9.79 -29.74
N ALA A 281 4.13 -9.23 -28.66
CA ALA A 281 5.01 -9.97 -27.75
C ALA A 281 4.88 -9.50 -26.31
N VAL A 282 5.12 -10.44 -25.38
CA VAL A 282 5.16 -10.16 -23.93
C VAL A 282 6.30 -9.21 -23.59
N GLY A 283 7.45 -9.39 -24.23
CA GLY A 283 8.63 -8.56 -23.99
C GLY A 283 9.84 -9.34 -23.46
N TYR A 284 11.00 -8.94 -23.96
CA TYR A 284 12.33 -9.39 -23.53
C TYR A 284 13.16 -8.17 -23.14
N LYS A 285 14.11 -8.38 -22.21
CA LYS A 285 15.03 -7.34 -21.78
C LYS A 285 16.20 -7.27 -22.76
N ASN A 286 16.35 -6.15 -23.45
CA ASN A 286 17.49 -5.84 -24.31
C ASN A 286 18.16 -4.57 -23.77
N ASN A 287 19.43 -4.67 -23.37
CA ASN A 287 20.23 -3.52 -22.92
C ASN A 287 19.51 -2.60 -21.91
N SER A 288 18.92 -3.18 -20.85
CA SER A 288 18.14 -2.51 -19.78
C SER A 288 16.73 -2.01 -20.13
N THR A 289 16.31 -2.13 -21.38
CA THR A 289 14.95 -1.78 -21.81
C THR A 289 14.13 -3.02 -22.14
N PHE A 290 12.84 -2.98 -21.82
CA PHE A 290 11.91 -4.04 -22.18
C PHE A 290 11.16 -3.71 -23.46
N SER A 291 10.98 -4.71 -24.33
CA SER A 291 10.05 -4.64 -25.45
C SER A 291 8.64 -5.11 -25.05
N GLY A 292 7.66 -5.03 -25.95
CA GLY A 292 6.33 -5.61 -25.76
C GLY A 292 5.55 -5.06 -24.57
N VAL A 293 4.74 -5.92 -23.94
CA VAL A 293 3.94 -5.59 -22.75
C VAL A 293 4.82 -5.11 -21.59
N MET A 294 5.96 -5.78 -21.36
CA MET A 294 6.89 -5.40 -20.29
C MET A 294 7.47 -3.99 -20.48
N GLY A 295 7.73 -3.58 -21.73
CA GLY A 295 8.12 -2.20 -22.05
C GLY A 295 7.01 -1.19 -21.76
N LYS A 296 5.76 -1.58 -21.97
CA LYS A 296 4.60 -0.73 -21.65
C LYS A 296 4.43 -0.53 -20.14
N PHE A 297 4.72 -1.56 -19.33
CA PHE A 297 4.81 -1.43 -17.87
C PHE A 297 5.99 -0.56 -17.44
N GLN A 298 7.17 -0.74 -18.04
CA GLN A 298 8.35 0.09 -17.75
C GLN A 298 8.06 1.58 -17.98
N ASN A 299 7.30 1.89 -19.04
CA ASN A 299 6.88 3.26 -19.37
C ASN A 299 5.60 3.71 -18.65
N ARG A 300 5.01 2.90 -17.76
CA ARG A 300 3.76 3.16 -17.04
C ARG A 300 2.57 3.53 -17.95
N SER A 301 2.59 3.05 -19.19
CA SER A 301 1.50 3.25 -20.16
C SER A 301 0.34 2.28 -19.96
N ILE A 302 0.58 1.18 -19.24
CA ILE A 302 -0.41 0.21 -18.80
C ILE A 302 -0.25 -0.03 -17.30
N GLU A 303 -1.34 -0.40 -16.64
CA GLU A 303 -1.39 -0.68 -15.20
C GLU A 303 -1.67 -2.14 -14.90
N LEU A 304 -2.33 -2.85 -15.82
CA LEU A 304 -2.69 -4.26 -15.68
C LEU A 304 -2.22 -5.08 -16.89
N GLY A 305 -1.85 -6.33 -16.64
CA GLY A 305 -1.54 -7.31 -17.69
C GLY A 305 -2.74 -8.24 -17.88
N CYS A 306 -3.49 -8.06 -18.96
CA CYS A 306 -4.66 -8.88 -19.30
C CYS A 306 -4.22 -10.14 -20.05
N MET A 307 -3.18 -10.80 -19.54
CA MET A 307 -2.60 -11.98 -20.15
C MET A 307 -1.91 -12.84 -19.11
N GLY A 308 -1.85 -14.16 -19.35
CA GLY A 308 -0.91 -15.01 -18.64
C GLY A 308 0.51 -14.71 -19.11
N CYS A 309 1.46 -14.51 -18.20
CA CYS A 309 2.87 -14.47 -18.57
C CYS A 309 3.72 -15.28 -17.59
N LEU A 310 4.82 -15.84 -18.09
CA LEU A 310 5.77 -16.57 -17.26
C LEU A 310 6.44 -15.61 -16.27
N MET A 311 6.40 -15.98 -15.00
CA MET A 311 7.16 -15.33 -13.93
C MET A 311 8.64 -15.60 -14.16
N ARG A 312 9.40 -14.54 -14.47
CA ARG A 312 10.85 -14.59 -14.65
C ARG A 312 11.48 -13.54 -13.76
N THR A 313 12.65 -13.84 -13.22
CA THR A 313 13.39 -12.92 -12.34
C THR A 313 13.66 -11.58 -13.00
N GLU A 314 13.99 -11.57 -14.29
CA GLU A 314 14.20 -10.33 -15.06
C GLU A 314 12.97 -9.41 -15.05
N ARG A 315 11.74 -9.96 -15.04
CA ARG A 315 10.50 -9.18 -15.12
C ARG A 315 10.09 -8.57 -13.78
N LEU A 316 10.60 -9.10 -12.67
CA LEU A 316 10.34 -8.55 -11.33
C LEU A 316 10.91 -7.14 -11.14
N GLU A 317 11.78 -6.67 -12.05
CA GLU A 317 12.28 -5.31 -12.04
C GLU A 317 11.23 -4.27 -12.48
N VAL A 318 10.21 -4.69 -13.23
CA VAL A 318 9.22 -3.79 -13.86
C VAL A 318 7.78 -4.11 -13.49
N VAL A 319 7.48 -5.34 -13.08
CA VAL A 319 6.13 -5.77 -12.72
C VAL A 319 6.11 -6.63 -11.47
N ASP A 320 5.03 -6.50 -10.71
CA ASP A 320 4.65 -7.42 -9.66
C ASP A 320 3.62 -8.42 -10.17
N PHE A 321 3.77 -9.69 -9.79
CA PHE A 321 2.85 -10.75 -10.16
C PHE A 321 1.90 -11.04 -9.01
N MET A 322 0.60 -11.12 -9.30
CA MET A 322 -0.42 -11.32 -8.27
C MET A 322 -0.62 -12.79 -7.91
N VAL A 323 -0.72 -13.67 -8.90
CA VAL A 323 -1.07 -15.07 -8.69
C VAL A 323 -0.45 -15.97 -9.76
N VAL A 324 -0.06 -17.18 -9.36
CA VAL A 324 0.34 -18.25 -10.28
C VAL A 324 -0.92 -18.98 -10.72
N THR A 325 -1.37 -18.77 -11.95
CA THR A 325 -2.57 -19.44 -12.48
C THR A 325 -2.29 -20.84 -13.01
N LEU A 326 -1.11 -21.07 -13.60
CA LEU A 326 -0.72 -22.32 -14.23
C LEU A 326 0.76 -22.63 -13.97
N ILE A 327 1.06 -23.89 -13.67
CA ILE A 327 2.44 -24.38 -13.56
C ILE A 327 2.77 -25.15 -14.84
N ILE A 328 3.58 -24.54 -15.70
CA ILE A 328 4.03 -25.16 -16.95
C ILE A 328 5.34 -25.92 -16.68
N ARG A 329 5.42 -27.16 -17.18
CA ARG A 329 6.65 -27.95 -17.20
C ARG A 329 7.15 -28.02 -18.64
N SER A 330 8.43 -27.76 -18.84
CA SER A 330 9.06 -27.89 -20.17
C SER A 330 9.11 -29.36 -20.56
N SER A 331 8.47 -29.72 -21.67
CA SER A 331 8.58 -31.03 -22.31
C SER A 331 9.23 -30.88 -23.67
N ILE A 332 10.15 -31.79 -24.01
CA ILE A 332 10.71 -31.87 -25.36
C ILE A 332 9.82 -32.84 -26.14
N ILE A 333 9.20 -32.35 -27.21
CA ILE A 333 8.33 -33.16 -28.08
C ILE A 333 9.14 -33.54 -29.31
N PHE A 334 9.37 -34.83 -29.50
CA PHE A 334 9.98 -35.37 -30.71
C PHE A 334 8.89 -35.79 -31.69
N ARG A 335 9.12 -35.56 -32.98
CA ARG A 335 8.32 -36.24 -34.00
C ARG A 335 8.59 -37.74 -33.92
N GLN A 336 7.54 -38.52 -34.12
CA GLN A 336 7.69 -39.96 -34.31
C GLN A 336 8.70 -40.21 -35.44
N PRO A 337 9.75 -41.01 -35.22
CA PRO A 337 10.68 -41.35 -36.29
C PRO A 337 9.93 -42.08 -37.41
N PRO A 338 10.30 -41.87 -38.68
CA PRO A 338 9.68 -42.59 -39.79
C PRO A 338 9.84 -44.10 -39.60
N LEU A 339 8.78 -44.86 -39.92
CA LEU A 339 8.72 -46.31 -39.71
C LEU A 339 9.89 -47.07 -40.37
N SER A 340 10.47 -46.54 -41.45
CA SER A 340 11.64 -47.09 -42.14
C SER A 340 12.93 -47.09 -41.31
N ILE A 341 13.05 -46.23 -40.29
CA ILE A 341 14.18 -46.22 -39.35
C ILE A 341 13.99 -47.27 -38.24
N VAL A 342 12.74 -47.58 -37.90
CA VAL A 342 12.40 -48.50 -36.81
C VAL A 342 12.48 -49.97 -37.29
N SER A 343 12.24 -50.22 -38.58
CA SER A 343 12.38 -51.56 -39.19
C SER A 343 13.82 -52.10 -39.22
N THR A 344 14.85 -51.25 -39.19
CA THR A 344 16.24 -51.73 -39.17
C THR A 344 16.69 -52.11 -37.75
N SER A 345 15.92 -51.76 -36.71
CA SER A 345 16.18 -52.16 -35.31
C SER A 345 15.43 -53.44 -34.87
N SER A 346 14.54 -54.01 -35.70
CA SER A 346 13.81 -55.24 -35.33
C SER A 346 14.64 -56.52 -35.37
N SER A 347 15.96 -56.45 -35.59
CA SER A 347 16.88 -57.58 -35.39
C SER A 347 17.41 -57.71 -33.96
N CYS A 348 17.04 -56.84 -33.02
CA CYS A 348 17.28 -57.05 -31.58
C CYS A 348 15.98 -57.50 -30.89
N ARG A 349 15.52 -58.70 -31.23
CA ARG A 349 14.53 -59.45 -30.42
C ARG A 349 15.25 -60.42 -29.48
N SER A 350 16.00 -59.89 -28.52
CA SER A 350 16.33 -60.62 -27.28
C SER A 350 16.80 -59.61 -26.22
N ALA A 351 16.02 -59.50 -25.15
CA ALA A 351 16.22 -58.55 -24.05
C ALA A 351 17.38 -58.93 -23.10
N SER A 352 18.44 -59.57 -23.61
CA SER A 352 19.61 -59.98 -22.83
C SER A 352 20.95 -59.42 -23.32
N ALA A 353 20.99 -58.64 -24.41
CA ALA A 353 22.26 -58.19 -25.02
C ALA A 353 22.48 -56.66 -25.10
N CYS A 354 21.52 -55.81 -24.72
CA CYS A 354 21.75 -54.38 -24.62
C CYS A 354 21.86 -53.95 -23.16
N GLY A 355 23.11 -53.87 -22.67
CA GLY A 355 23.44 -53.36 -21.35
C GLY A 355 23.16 -51.86 -21.21
N CYS A 356 21.91 -51.51 -20.88
CA CYS A 356 21.59 -50.24 -20.25
C CYS A 356 21.18 -50.52 -18.81
N ARG A 357 22.14 -50.47 -17.88
CA ARG A 357 21.84 -50.39 -16.45
C ARG A 357 21.01 -49.13 -16.22
N GLN A 358 19.81 -49.27 -15.66
CA GLN A 358 19.11 -48.15 -15.06
C GLN A 358 19.83 -47.72 -13.77
N PRO A 359 20.04 -46.42 -13.52
CA PRO A 359 20.40 -45.95 -12.19
C PRO A 359 19.17 -46.09 -11.26
N LYS A 360 19.26 -46.98 -10.27
CA LYS A 360 18.33 -47.02 -9.15
C LYS A 360 18.55 -45.75 -8.31
N TYR A 361 17.58 -44.84 -8.29
CA TYR A 361 17.46 -43.88 -7.20
C TYR A 361 16.49 -44.44 -6.13
N PRO A 362 16.78 -44.25 -4.83
CA PRO A 362 15.92 -44.73 -3.76
C PRO A 362 14.69 -43.83 -3.59
N ALA A 363 13.57 -44.43 -3.18
CA ALA A 363 12.35 -43.71 -2.84
C ALA A 363 12.56 -42.85 -1.57
N PRO A 364 11.96 -41.65 -1.49
CA PRO A 364 12.03 -40.84 -0.29
C PRO A 364 11.08 -41.39 0.79
N THR A 365 11.59 -41.47 2.02
CA THR A 365 10.82 -41.56 3.27
C THR A 365 10.22 -40.23 3.65
#